data_AF-A0A537LAT3-F1
#
_entry.id   AF-A0A537LAT3-F1
#
_cell.length_a   1.000
_cell.length_b   1.000
_cell.length_c   1.000
_cell.angle_alpha   90.00
_cell.angle_beta   90.00
_cell.angle_gamma   90.00
#
_symmetry.space_group_name_H-M   'P 1'
#
loop_
_entity.id
_entity.type
_entity.pdbx_description
1 polymer ?
#
loop_
_entity_poly.entity_id
_entity_poly.type
_entity_poly.pdbx_seq_one_letter_code
_entity_poly.pdbx_strand_id
1 'polypeptide(L)'
;MNRNIRLVLLTRHGMDIHASLRQHRLDSLFDDIVQLGREASKADYITERQAILIDDSFRERKAVQEQRRIPTFDCSMVEMLLDDRV
;
A
#
# COMPACT_ATOMS: atom_id res chain seq x y z
N MET A 1 0.95 16.10 12.18
CA MET A 1 1.13 15.09 13.25
C MET A 1 0.79 13.71 12.68
N ASN A 2 1.47 12.63 13.08
CA ASN A 2 1.08 11.27 12.66
C ASN A 2 -0.25 10.88 13.32
N ARG A 3 -1.22 10.41 12.53
CA ARG A 3 -2.57 10.03 12.98
C ARG A 3 -2.67 8.58 13.47
N ASN A 4 -1.54 7.87 13.53
CA ASN A 4 -1.44 6.46 13.94
C ASN A 4 -2.37 5.54 13.13
N ILE A 5 -2.45 5.79 11.83
CA ILE A 5 -3.20 4.96 10.88
C ILE A 5 -2.32 3.77 10.52
N ARG A 6 -2.85 2.54 10.65
CA ARG A 6 -2.12 1.32 10.29
C ARG A 6 -1.68 1.36 8.83
N LEU A 7 -0.39 1.14 8.59
CA LEU A 7 0.25 1.17 7.28
C LEU A 7 0.83 -0.20 6.94
N VAL A 8 0.34 -0.79 5.85
CA VAL A 8 0.75 -2.13 5.39
C VAL A 8 1.40 -2.04 4.01
N LEU A 9 2.59 -2.63 3.85
CA LEU A 9 3.26 -2.75 2.55
C LEU A 9 2.89 -4.06 1.86
N LEU A 10 2.20 -3.97 0.72
CA LEU A 10 2.01 -5.11 -0.19
C LEU A 10 3.03 -5.03 -1.33
N THR A 11 3.92 -6.01 -1.46
CA THR A 11 5.02 -5.95 -2.44
C THR A 11 5.32 -7.27 -3.11
N ARG A 12 5.65 -7.22 -4.40
CA ARG A 12 6.18 -8.38 -5.18
C ARG A 12 7.71 -8.38 -5.23
N HIS A 13 8.36 -7.72 -4.26
CA HIS A 13 9.81 -7.55 -4.27
C HIS A 13 10.51 -8.90 -4.34
N GLY A 14 11.42 -9.05 -5.31
CA GLY A 14 12.10 -10.32 -5.59
C GLY A 14 13.35 -10.58 -4.75
N MET A 15 13.76 -9.61 -3.93
CA MET A 15 14.94 -9.66 -3.06
C MET A 15 14.52 -9.65 -1.58
N ASP A 16 15.49 -9.61 -0.67
CA ASP A 16 15.25 -9.35 0.75
C ASP A 16 14.68 -7.94 0.94
N ILE A 17 13.36 -7.87 1.08
CA ILE A 17 12.62 -6.62 1.26
C ILE A 17 13.08 -5.86 2.52
N HIS A 18 13.44 -6.56 3.59
CA HIS A 18 13.87 -5.90 4.83
C HIS A 18 15.24 -5.25 4.66
N ALA A 19 16.14 -5.86 3.88
CA ALA A 19 17.43 -5.23 3.54
C ALA A 19 17.22 -3.94 2.75
N SER A 20 16.34 -3.95 1.73
CA SER A 20 16.00 -2.76 0.95
C SER A 20 15.36 -1.66 1.82
N LEU A 21 14.41 -2.01 2.68
CA LEU A 21 13.78 -1.05 3.58
C LEU A 21 14.77 -0.41 4.54
N ARG A 22 15.69 -1.19 5.14
CA ARG A 22 16.77 -0.65 5.99
C ARG A 22 17.69 0.31 5.24
N GLN A 23 18.08 -0.05 4.01
CA GLN A 23 18.92 0.82 3.16
C GLN A 23 18.27 2.18 2.92
N HIS A 24 16.94 2.21 2.81
CA HIS A 24 16.17 3.43 2.60
C HIS A 24 15.63 4.07 3.89
N ARG A 25 15.94 3.51 5.08
CA ARG A 25 15.44 3.96 6.39
C ARG A 25 13.91 3.95 6.49
N LEU A 26 13.28 2.95 5.88
CA LEU A 26 11.83 2.75 5.83
C LEU A 26 11.36 1.53 6.61
N ASP A 27 12.27 0.76 7.22
CA ASP A 27 11.97 -0.49 7.90
C ASP A 27 11.07 -0.32 9.12
N SER A 28 11.09 0.85 9.76
CA SER A 28 10.22 1.16 10.90
C SER A 28 8.91 1.86 10.51
N LEU A 29 8.65 2.07 9.22
CA LEU A 29 7.49 2.85 8.76
C LEU A 29 6.20 2.02 8.71
N PHE A 30 6.32 0.74 8.40
CA PHE A 30 5.18 -0.15 8.16
C PHE A 30 4.87 -0.99 9.40
N ASP A 31 3.58 -1.08 9.74
CA ASP A 31 3.11 -1.99 10.80
C ASP A 31 3.18 -3.45 10.35
N ASP A 32 2.99 -3.71 9.05
CA ASP A 32 3.08 -5.03 8.44
C ASP A 32 3.66 -4.97 7.02
N ILE A 33 4.34 -6.05 6.61
CA ILE A 33 4.86 -6.25 5.26
C ILE A 33 4.37 -7.60 4.75
N VAL A 34 3.64 -7.59 3.63
CA VAL A 34 3.14 -8.79 2.96
C VAL A 34 3.84 -8.94 1.62
N GLN A 35 4.67 -9.98 1.52
CA GLN A 35 5.36 -10.33 0.28
C GLN A 35 4.48 -11.24 -0.57
N LEU A 36 4.19 -10.79 -1.79
CA LEU A 36 3.29 -11.44 -2.73
C LEU A 36 4.08 -12.27 -3.75
N GLY A 37 3.46 -13.36 -4.21
CA GLY A 37 3.94 -14.06 -5.40
C GLY A 37 3.90 -13.16 -6.65
N ARG A 38 4.72 -13.47 -7.66
CA ARG A 38 4.84 -12.64 -8.87
C ARG A 38 3.53 -12.40 -9.62
N GLU A 39 2.60 -13.34 -9.57
CA GLU A 39 1.31 -13.27 -10.28
C GLU A 39 0.11 -12.98 -9.35
N ALA A 40 0.30 -12.98 -8.03
CA ALA A 40 -0.79 -12.89 -7.04
C ALA A 40 -1.38 -11.46 -6.93
N SER A 41 -2.67 -11.23 -7.09
CA SER A 41 -3.24 -9.86 -7.06
C SER A 41 -3.12 -9.24 -5.67
N LYS A 42 -2.86 -7.92 -5.53
CA LYS A 42 -2.95 -7.26 -4.21
C LYS A 42 -4.37 -7.36 -3.65
N ALA A 43 -5.36 -7.38 -4.54
CA ALA A 43 -6.75 -7.59 -4.17
C ALA A 43 -6.96 -8.91 -3.42
N ASP A 44 -6.14 -9.94 -3.58
CA ASP A 44 -6.34 -11.21 -2.86
C ASP A 44 -5.97 -11.10 -1.37
N TYR A 45 -5.13 -10.12 -1.00
CA TYR A 45 -4.50 -10.02 0.33
C TYR A 45 -5.08 -8.89 1.19
N ILE A 46 -5.85 -7.96 0.62
CA ILE A 46 -6.50 -6.89 1.37
C ILE A 46 -7.77 -7.42 2.03
N THR A 47 -7.78 -7.55 3.36
CA THR A 47 -8.94 -8.08 4.10
C THR A 47 -9.78 -6.97 4.73
N GLU A 48 -9.21 -5.78 4.86
CA GLU A 48 -9.74 -4.62 5.53
C GLU A 48 -10.84 -3.96 4.69
N ARG A 49 -12.01 -3.73 5.30
CA ARG A 49 -13.15 -3.04 4.64
C ARG A 49 -13.04 -1.52 4.71
N GLN A 50 -12.24 -1.00 5.63
CA GLN A 50 -11.98 0.42 5.85
C GLN A 50 -10.50 0.70 5.62
N ALA A 51 -10.10 0.66 4.35
CA ALA A 51 -8.75 0.93 3.91
C ALA A 51 -8.78 1.75 2.63
N ILE A 52 -7.63 2.31 2.28
CA ILE A 52 -7.36 2.83 0.94
C ILE A 52 -6.16 2.08 0.37
N LEU A 53 -6.11 1.92 -0.94
CA LEU A 53 -4.90 1.48 -1.64
C LEU A 53 -4.23 2.69 -2.27
N ILE A 54 -2.90 2.78 -2.16
CA ILE A 54 -2.07 3.68 -2.96
C ILE A 54 -1.16 2.80 -3.81
N ASP A 55 -1.28 2.89 -5.13
CA ASP A 55 -0.56 2.01 -6.06
C ASP A 55 -0.40 2.67 -7.45
N ASP A 56 0.77 2.56 -8.05
CA ASP A 56 1.07 3.09 -9.39
C ASP A 56 0.52 2.18 -10.51
N SER A 57 0.20 0.92 -10.22
CA SER A 57 -0.41 0.00 -11.18
C SER A 57 -1.92 0.22 -11.30
N PHE A 58 -2.35 0.78 -12.44
CA PHE A 58 -3.78 0.86 -12.78
C PHE A 58 -4.49 -0.50 -12.68
N ARG A 59 -3.81 -1.58 -13.09
CA ARG A 59 -4.36 -2.94 -13.03
C ARG A 59 -4.65 -3.37 -11.59
N GLU A 60 -3.73 -3.12 -10.66
CA GLU A 60 -3.94 -3.43 -9.23
C GLU A 60 -5.06 -2.57 -8.66
N ARG A 61 -5.04 -1.26 -8.91
CA ARG A 61 -6.09 -0.34 -8.46
C ARG A 61 -7.48 -0.78 -8.92
N LYS A 62 -7.62 -1.10 -10.21
CA LYS A 62 -8.88 -1.60 -10.77
C LYS A 62 -9.33 -2.90 -10.10
N ALA A 63 -8.43 -3.88 -9.95
CA ALA A 63 -8.76 -5.15 -9.32
C ALA A 63 -9.20 -4.98 -7.86
N VAL A 64 -8.52 -4.12 -7.10
CA VAL A 64 -8.86 -3.82 -5.70
C VAL A 64 -10.19 -3.09 -5.60
N GLN A 65 -10.45 -2.11 -6.45
CA GLN A 65 -11.74 -1.43 -6.50
C GLN A 65 -12.88 -2.42 -6.82
N GLU A 66 -12.72 -3.27 -7.83
CA GLU A 66 -13.76 -4.21 -8.28
C GLU A 66 -14.04 -5.31 -7.24
N GLN A 67 -12.99 -5.88 -6.64
CA GLN A 67 -13.11 -7.04 -5.77
C GLN A 67 -13.31 -6.67 -4.29
N ARG A 68 -12.65 -5.60 -3.82
CA ARG A 68 -12.68 -5.19 -2.40
C ARG A 68 -13.55 -3.97 -2.14
N ARG A 69 -13.92 -3.22 -3.18
CA ARG A 69 -14.79 -2.03 -3.10
C ARG A 69 -14.26 -0.96 -2.15
N ILE A 70 -12.94 -0.82 -2.07
CA ILE A 70 -12.26 0.24 -1.31
C ILE A 70 -11.72 1.33 -2.24
N PRO A 71 -11.55 2.58 -1.77
CA PRO A 71 -10.91 3.63 -2.55
C PRO A 71 -9.47 3.28 -2.92
N THR A 72 -9.06 3.65 -4.14
CA THR A 72 -7.70 3.44 -4.64
C THR A 72 -7.16 4.72 -5.27
N PHE A 73 -5.91 5.05 -4.99
CA PHE A 73 -5.25 6.28 -5.44
C PHE A 73 -3.97 5.95 -6.19
N ASP A 74 -3.70 6.70 -7.25
CA ASP A 74 -2.37 6.72 -7.86
C ASP A 74 -1.37 7.42 -6.93
N CYS A 75 -0.09 7.09 -7.03
CA CYS A 75 0.96 7.80 -6.28
C CYS A 75 0.96 9.32 -6.55
N SER A 76 0.60 9.75 -7.77
CA SER A 76 0.46 11.16 -8.13
C SER A 76 -0.73 11.86 -7.46
N MET A 77 -1.68 11.11 -6.90
CA MET A 77 -2.89 11.64 -6.25
C MET A 77 -2.76 11.76 -4.73
N VAL A 78 -1.60 11.43 -4.16
CA VAL A 78 -1.39 11.41 -2.69
C VAL A 78 -1.61 12.78 -2.06
N GLU A 79 -1.37 13.88 -2.79
CA GLU A 79 -1.66 15.24 -2.32
C GLU A 79 -3.14 15.43 -1.94
N MET A 80 -4.07 14.72 -2.57
CA MET A 80 -5.50 14.80 -2.23
C MET A 80 -5.84 14.19 -0.87
N LEU A 81 -4.91 13.44 -0.27
CA LEU A 81 -5.05 12.83 1.05
C LEU A 81 -4.48 13.73 2.16
N LEU A 82 -3.79 14.81 1.80
CA LEU A 82 -3.26 15.78 2.74
C LEU A 82 -4.38 16.72 3.21
N ASP A 83 -4.40 17.01 4.51
CA ASP A 83 -5.26 18.02 5.08
C ASP A 83 -4.41 19.23 5.42
N ASP A 84 -4.47 20.27 4.59
CA ASP A 84 -3.64 21.48 4.73
C ASP A 84 -4.15 22.45 5.81
N ARG A 85 -5.20 22.07 6.57
CA ARG A 85 -5.80 22.91 7.62
C ARG A 85 -5.05 22.82 8.96
N VAL A 86 -3.73 22.63 8.94
CA VAL A 86 -2.89 22.54 10.15
C VAL A 86 -2.27 23.88 10.47
#